data_AF-A0A848XX71-F1
#
_entry.id   AF-A0A848XX71-F1
#
_cell.length_a   1.000
_cell.length_b   1.000
_cell.length_c   1.000
_cell.angle_alpha   90.00
_cell.angle_beta   90.00
_cell.angle_gamma   90.00
#
_symmetry.space_group_name_H-M   'P 1'
#
loop_
_entity.id
_entity.type
_entity.pdbx_description
1 polymer ?
#
loop_
_entity_poly.entity_id
_entity_poly.type
_entity_poly.pdbx_seq_one_letter_code
_entity_poly.pdbx_strand_id
1 'polypeptide(L)'
;MRRSLLLALVATVHLLPAVSAQPSFGAIEDRQTNVTAYYFHVLPGEATIRVNIWGSVRAPGVYEVGEATTLGELVSFSGGPQLQVLRDNARREIDVQLYRRDGDARVLAYAASLEEMVEGDGAYMLLRDGDVVEIELREIRTFSWRDAFTIVSATAAVALAVERLASTF
;
A
#
# COMPACT_ATOMS: atom_id res chain seq x y z
N MET A 1 53.81 5.89 75.03
CA MET A 1 53.43 6.23 73.62
C MET A 1 54.26 5.38 72.68
N ARG A 2 53.64 4.80 71.64
CA ARG A 2 54.19 4.01 70.52
C ARG A 2 54.23 2.47 70.69
N ARG A 3 53.47 1.82 69.77
CA ARG A 3 53.78 0.62 68.96
C ARG A 3 53.96 -0.68 69.77
N SER A 4 53.33 -1.82 69.46
CA SER A 4 53.03 -2.41 68.16
C SER A 4 52.08 -3.57 68.41
N LEU A 5 50.94 -3.66 67.72
CA LEU A 5 50.09 -4.85 67.77
C LEU A 5 50.03 -5.45 66.37
N LEU A 6 50.34 -6.74 66.33
CA LEU A 6 50.67 -7.53 65.16
C LEU A 6 49.48 -7.72 64.20
N LEU A 7 49.85 -7.70 62.92
CA LEU A 7 49.23 -8.29 61.75
C LEU A 7 48.20 -9.41 62.04
N ALA A 8 46.96 -9.20 61.59
CA ALA A 8 46.09 -10.27 61.11
C ALA A 8 45.51 -9.81 59.75
N LEU A 9 46.13 -10.31 58.69
CA LEU A 9 45.70 -10.12 57.31
C LEU A 9 44.46 -10.99 57.05
N VAL A 10 43.27 -10.40 57.16
CA VAL A 10 42.04 -11.04 56.69
C VAL A 10 41.74 -10.48 55.30
N ALA A 11 41.96 -11.32 54.28
CA ALA A 11 41.58 -11.05 52.92
C ALA A 11 40.05 -11.20 52.79
N THR A 12 39.32 -10.10 52.91
CA THR A 12 37.89 -10.05 52.64
C THR A 12 37.69 -9.94 51.12
N VAL A 13 37.46 -11.07 50.48
CA VAL A 13 36.99 -11.11 49.09
C VAL A 13 35.54 -10.62 49.08
N HIS A 14 35.32 -9.40 48.60
CA HIS A 14 33.98 -8.92 48.27
C HIS A 14 33.47 -9.69 47.05
N LEU A 15 32.67 -10.72 47.31
CA LEU A 15 31.91 -11.41 46.28
C LEU A 15 30.81 -10.46 45.80
N LEU A 16 31.05 -9.77 44.68
CA LEU A 16 29.98 -9.07 43.96
C LEU A 16 28.94 -10.13 43.58
N PRO A 17 27.65 -9.98 43.92
CA PRO A 17 26.64 -10.87 43.37
C PRO A 17 26.68 -10.68 41.86
N ALA A 18 27.08 -11.73 41.14
CA ALA A 18 26.96 -11.79 39.70
C ALA A 18 25.50 -11.48 39.38
N VAL A 19 25.29 -10.36 38.69
CA VAL A 19 24.01 -9.98 38.12
C VAL A 19 23.57 -11.14 37.24
N SER A 20 22.61 -11.93 37.72
CA SER A 20 21.95 -12.95 36.93
C SER A 20 21.04 -12.22 35.94
N ALA A 21 21.61 -11.84 34.79
CA ALA A 21 20.84 -11.49 33.62
C ALA A 21 20.03 -12.74 33.22
N GLN A 22 18.74 -12.74 33.55
CA GLN A 22 17.82 -13.72 33.00
C GLN A 22 17.84 -13.56 31.47
N PRO A 23 18.09 -14.63 30.69
CA PRO A 23 17.86 -14.56 29.26
C PRO A 23 16.38 -14.33 29.05
N SER A 24 16.01 -13.11 28.65
CA SER A 24 14.70 -12.80 28.10
C SER A 24 14.55 -13.62 26.82
N PHE A 25 13.87 -14.75 26.93
CA PHE A 25 13.43 -15.50 25.77
C PHE A 25 12.47 -14.61 24.96
N GLY A 26 12.93 -14.16 23.79
CA GLY A 26 12.05 -13.71 22.71
C GLY A 26 11.71 -12.22 22.67
N ALA A 27 12.54 -11.34 23.24
CA ALA A 27 12.49 -9.93 22.82
C ALA A 27 13.06 -9.85 21.39
N ILE A 28 12.18 -9.74 20.39
CA ILE A 28 12.56 -9.29 19.04
C ILE A 28 12.91 -7.81 19.19
N GLU A 29 14.10 -7.57 19.70
CA GLU A 29 14.68 -6.26 19.89
C GLU A 29 15.25 -5.80 18.55
N ASP A 30 14.62 -4.77 18.00
CA ASP A 30 15.21 -3.85 17.03
C ASP A 30 15.70 -4.43 15.70
N ARG A 31 14.83 -5.21 15.05
CA ARG A 31 14.84 -5.28 13.60
C ARG A 31 13.72 -4.36 13.13
N GLN A 32 14.04 -3.39 12.27
CA GLN A 32 13.08 -2.83 11.31
C GLN A 32 12.54 -3.99 10.46
N THR A 33 11.68 -4.83 11.03
CA THR A 33 10.90 -5.78 10.28
C THR A 33 9.87 -4.93 9.59
N ASN A 34 10.13 -4.67 8.31
CA ASN A 34 9.10 -4.56 7.31
C ASN A 34 8.18 -5.78 7.54
N VAL A 35 7.15 -5.63 8.38
CA VAL A 35 6.22 -6.72 8.70
C VAL A 35 5.51 -6.95 7.38
N THR A 36 5.87 -8.02 6.69
CA THR A 36 5.15 -8.50 5.52
C THR A 36 3.68 -8.51 5.88
N ALA A 37 2.89 -7.62 5.26
CA ALA A 37 1.49 -7.46 5.57
C ALA A 37 0.80 -8.77 5.21
N TYR A 38 0.52 -9.61 6.21
CA TYR A 38 -0.08 -10.93 6.08
C TYR A 38 -1.38 -10.92 6.86
N TYR A 39 -2.48 -11.19 6.17
CA TYR A 39 -3.82 -11.15 6.72
C TYR A 39 -4.46 -12.54 6.66
N PHE A 40 -5.20 -12.92 7.69
CA PHE A 40 -5.91 -14.19 7.77
C PHE A 40 -7.42 -13.93 7.83
N HIS A 41 -8.16 -14.38 6.82
CA HIS A 41 -9.62 -14.27 6.73
C HIS A 41 -10.23 -15.63 6.40
N VAL A 42 -10.19 -16.54 7.37
CA VAL A 42 -10.60 -17.94 7.20
C VAL A 42 -11.40 -18.43 8.40
N LEU A 43 -12.36 -19.33 8.17
CA LEU A 43 -13.06 -20.02 9.24
C LEU A 43 -12.23 -21.23 9.72
N PRO A 44 -12.26 -21.59 11.01
CA PRO A 44 -11.56 -22.77 11.50
C PRO A 44 -12.01 -24.06 10.78
N GLY A 45 -11.05 -24.77 10.18
CA GLY A 45 -11.30 -26.03 9.48
C GLY A 45 -11.63 -25.90 7.98
N GLU A 46 -11.58 -24.69 7.43
CA GLU A 46 -11.77 -24.43 6.00
C GLU A 46 -10.47 -24.62 5.20
N ALA A 47 -10.57 -25.08 3.96
CA ALA A 47 -9.43 -25.11 3.04
C ALA A 47 -9.07 -23.68 2.61
N THR A 48 -7.77 -23.35 2.66
CA THR A 48 -7.28 -21.98 2.47
C THR A 48 -6.41 -21.86 1.24
N ILE A 49 -6.47 -20.69 0.60
CA ILE A 49 -5.61 -20.28 -0.50
C ILE A 49 -4.85 -19.02 -0.10
N ARG A 50 -3.65 -18.86 -0.67
CA ARG A 50 -2.85 -17.66 -0.49
C ARG A 50 -2.89 -16.80 -1.74
N VAL A 51 -3.40 -15.59 -1.60
CA VAL A 51 -3.49 -14.59 -2.65
C VAL A 51 -2.73 -13.34 -2.26
N ASN A 52 -2.34 -12.53 -3.23
CA ASN A 52 -1.59 -11.31 -2.97
C ASN A 52 -2.27 -10.13 -3.64
N ILE A 53 -2.45 -9.02 -2.91
CA ILE A 53 -3.03 -7.79 -3.44
C ILE A 53 -2.06 -6.62 -3.27
N TRP A 54 -1.84 -5.89 -4.37
CA TRP A 54 -0.92 -4.77 -4.43
C TRP A 54 -1.59 -3.53 -5.04
N GLY A 55 -0.87 -2.41 -4.98
CA GLY A 55 -1.27 -1.16 -5.61
C GLY A 55 -2.07 -0.26 -4.66
N SER A 56 -3.01 0.49 -5.23
CA SER A 56 -3.74 1.57 -4.56
C SER A 56 -4.90 1.04 -3.71
N VAL A 57 -4.59 0.22 -2.70
CA VAL A 57 -5.56 -0.28 -1.69
C VAL A 57 -5.19 0.18 -0.29
N ARG A 58 -6.14 0.14 0.66
CA ARG A 58 -5.86 0.54 2.05
C ARG A 58 -4.88 -0.38 2.77
N ALA A 59 -4.97 -1.68 2.51
CA ALA A 59 -4.13 -2.71 3.13
C ALA A 59 -3.55 -3.64 2.04
N PRO A 60 -2.43 -3.27 1.39
CA PRO A 60 -1.74 -4.16 0.46
C PRO A 60 -1.02 -5.27 1.22
N GLY A 61 -0.92 -6.46 0.63
CA GLY A 61 -0.25 -7.59 1.26
C GLY A 61 -0.71 -8.96 0.80
N VAL A 62 -0.25 -9.97 1.53
CA VAL A 62 -0.62 -11.37 1.35
C VAL A 62 -1.85 -11.68 2.19
N TYR A 63 -2.83 -12.31 1.58
CA TYR A 63 -4.08 -12.71 2.20
C TYR A 63 -4.21 -14.23 2.15
N GLU A 64 -4.40 -14.84 3.31
CA GLU A 64 -4.85 -16.22 3.43
C GLU A 64 -6.36 -16.22 3.63
N VAL A 65 -7.08 -16.76 2.65
CA VAL A 65 -8.54 -16.69 2.52
C VAL A 65 -9.10 -18.06 2.18
N GLY A 66 -10.41 -18.26 2.32
CA GLY A 66 -11.06 -19.54 1.96
C GLY A 66 -11.00 -19.81 0.45
N GLU A 67 -11.00 -21.07 0.04
CA GLU A 67 -11.03 -21.48 -1.39
C GLU A 67 -12.21 -20.91 -2.19
N ALA A 68 -13.31 -20.55 -1.52
CA ALA A 68 -14.50 -19.95 -2.14
C ALA A 68 -14.42 -18.43 -2.28
N THR A 69 -13.30 -17.80 -1.90
CA THR A 69 -13.17 -16.34 -1.89
C THR A 69 -13.14 -15.77 -3.31
N THR A 70 -13.93 -14.73 -3.51
CA THR A 70 -14.05 -14.01 -4.77
C THR A 70 -13.11 -12.79 -4.85
N LEU A 71 -12.88 -12.29 -6.07
CA LEU A 71 -12.11 -11.07 -6.30
C LEU A 71 -12.72 -9.86 -5.58
N GLY A 72 -14.05 -9.71 -5.60
CA GLY A 72 -14.73 -8.62 -4.91
C GLY A 72 -14.59 -8.69 -3.38
N GLU A 73 -14.60 -9.89 -2.80
CA GLU A 73 -14.35 -10.10 -1.37
C GLU A 73 -12.92 -9.73 -0.99
N LEU A 74 -11.91 -10.16 -1.76
CA LEU A 74 -10.52 -9.79 -1.49
C LEU A 74 -10.31 -8.27 -1.54
N VAL A 75 -10.87 -7.60 -2.56
CA VAL A 75 -10.84 -6.13 -2.65
C VAL A 75 -11.55 -5.52 -1.45
N SER A 76 -12.63 -6.11 -0.95
CA SER A 76 -13.31 -5.63 0.25
C SER A 76 -12.46 -5.84 1.51
N PHE A 77 -11.79 -6.98 1.65
CA PHE A 77 -10.88 -7.29 2.77
C PHE A 77 -9.68 -6.36 2.81
N SER A 78 -9.16 -5.94 1.65
CA SER A 78 -8.10 -4.94 1.56
C SER A 78 -8.55 -3.51 1.88
N GLY A 79 -9.83 -3.33 2.23
CA GLY A 79 -10.46 -2.04 2.41
C GLY A 79 -10.72 -1.32 1.08
N GLY A 80 -10.66 -1.99 -0.06
CA GLY A 80 -10.90 -1.35 -1.35
C GLY A 80 -9.89 -0.26 -1.70
N PRO A 81 -10.17 0.51 -2.76
CA PRO A 81 -9.22 1.47 -3.31
C PRO A 81 -8.92 2.63 -2.36
N GLN A 82 -7.64 2.99 -2.30
CA GLN A 82 -7.19 4.17 -1.59
C GLN A 82 -7.40 5.42 -2.44
N LEU A 83 -8.39 6.22 -2.05
CA LEU A 83 -8.72 7.48 -2.72
C LEU A 83 -7.84 8.61 -2.16
N GLN A 84 -6.98 9.20 -2.99
CA GLN A 84 -6.18 10.38 -2.60
C GLN A 84 -7.00 11.67 -2.79
N VAL A 85 -6.41 12.87 -2.69
CA VAL A 85 -7.07 14.14 -3.05
C VAL A 85 -6.85 14.42 -4.54
N LEU A 86 -7.90 14.76 -5.28
CA LEU A 86 -7.78 15.05 -6.73
C LEU A 86 -7.13 16.42 -6.93
N ARG A 87 -6.23 16.53 -7.92
CA ARG A 87 -5.91 17.83 -8.53
C ARG A 87 -7.12 18.28 -9.36
N ASP A 88 -7.34 19.59 -9.48
CA ASP A 88 -8.42 20.15 -10.28
C ASP A 88 -8.40 19.61 -11.74
N ASN A 89 -9.59 19.33 -12.29
CA ASN A 89 -9.83 18.81 -13.64
C ASN A 89 -9.30 17.38 -13.95
N ALA A 90 -8.96 16.58 -12.94
CA ALA A 90 -8.64 15.17 -13.12
C ALA A 90 -9.87 14.27 -12.88
N ARG A 91 -10.07 13.28 -13.77
CA ARG A 91 -10.96 12.14 -13.55
C ARG A 91 -10.13 10.97 -13.05
N ARG A 92 -10.64 10.22 -12.08
CA ARG A 92 -10.05 8.96 -11.61
C ARG A 92 -10.65 7.79 -12.35
N GLU A 93 -9.79 6.89 -12.74
CA GLU A 93 -10.14 5.55 -13.16
C GLU A 93 -9.36 4.58 -12.27
N ILE A 94 -10.03 3.55 -11.79
CA ILE A 94 -9.43 2.52 -10.95
C ILE A 94 -9.53 1.24 -11.73
N ASP A 95 -8.40 0.57 -11.94
CA ASP A 95 -8.34 -0.67 -12.69
C ASP A 95 -7.98 -1.82 -11.79
N VAL A 96 -8.63 -2.95 -12.05
CA VAL A 96 -8.43 -4.19 -11.33
C VAL A 96 -7.85 -5.20 -12.31
N GLN A 97 -6.65 -5.68 -12.02
CA GLN A 97 -5.96 -6.70 -12.80
C GLN A 97 -5.70 -7.93 -11.93
N LEU A 98 -6.04 -9.11 -12.44
CA LEU A 98 -5.77 -10.40 -11.81
C LEU A 98 -4.78 -11.16 -12.67
N TYR A 99 -3.63 -11.47 -12.08
CA TYR A 99 -2.62 -12.32 -12.67
C TYR A 99 -2.69 -13.71 -12.06
N ARG A 100 -2.80 -14.71 -12.91
CA ARG A 100 -2.88 -16.12 -12.53
C ARG A 100 -1.67 -16.88 -13.05
N ARG A 101 -1.17 -17.82 -12.24
CA ARG A 101 -0.13 -18.73 -12.70
C ARG A 101 -0.71 -19.73 -13.69
N ASP A 102 -0.07 -19.87 -14.84
CA ASP A 102 -0.32 -20.91 -15.83
C ASP A 102 1.01 -21.58 -16.18
N GLY A 103 1.25 -22.74 -15.57
CA GLY A 103 2.57 -23.39 -15.57
C GLY A 103 3.65 -22.50 -14.94
N ASP A 104 4.70 -22.21 -15.72
CA ASP A 104 5.80 -21.33 -15.30
C ASP A 104 5.52 -19.84 -15.59
N ALA A 105 4.50 -19.53 -16.39
CA ALA A 105 4.15 -18.18 -16.75
C ALA A 105 3.07 -17.58 -15.82
N ARG A 106 2.99 -16.26 -15.77
CA ARG A 106 1.83 -15.53 -15.25
C ARG A 106 1.05 -14.94 -16.42
N VAL A 107 -0.25 -15.17 -16.43
CA VAL A 107 -1.17 -14.67 -17.45
C VAL A 107 -2.17 -13.71 -16.81
N LEU A 108 -2.61 -12.72 -17.57
CA LEU A 108 -3.66 -11.79 -17.16
C LEU A 108 -5.01 -12.52 -17.27
N ALA A 109 -5.54 -12.96 -16.13
CA ALA A 109 -6.77 -13.72 -16.04
C ALA A 109 -8.03 -12.84 -16.02
N TYR A 110 -7.90 -11.61 -15.53
CA TYR A 110 -8.97 -10.62 -15.52
C TYR A 110 -8.38 -9.21 -15.58
N ALA A 111 -9.02 -8.31 -16.32
CA ALA A 111 -8.68 -6.89 -16.36
C ALA A 111 -9.93 -6.09 -16.72
N ALA A 112 -10.31 -5.17 -15.83
CA ALA A 112 -11.43 -4.27 -16.05
C ALA A 112 -11.29 -3.04 -15.14
N SER A 113 -12.07 -2.00 -15.41
CA SER A 113 -12.26 -0.94 -14.42
C SER A 113 -12.97 -1.49 -13.17
N LEU A 114 -12.78 -0.86 -12.02
CA LEU A 114 -13.47 -1.22 -10.79
C LEU A 114 -14.99 -1.12 -10.94
N GLU A 115 -15.47 -0.11 -11.66
CA GLU A 115 -16.89 0.10 -11.92
C GLU A 115 -17.46 -1.05 -12.75
N GLU A 116 -16.80 -1.42 -13.85
CA GLU A 116 -17.16 -2.58 -14.66
C GLU A 116 -17.09 -3.90 -13.87
N MET A 117 -16.11 -4.06 -12.98
CA MET A 117 -16.02 -5.24 -12.12
C MET A 117 -17.20 -5.36 -11.15
N VAL A 118 -17.68 -4.24 -10.60
CA VAL A 118 -18.81 -4.19 -9.67
C VAL A 118 -20.14 -4.34 -10.39
N GLU A 119 -20.29 -3.77 -11.58
CA GLU A 119 -21.52 -3.87 -12.39
C GLU A 119 -21.66 -5.23 -13.09
N GLY A 120 -20.54 -5.85 -13.45
CA GLY A 120 -20.49 -7.15 -14.11
C GLY A 120 -20.24 -8.32 -13.17
N ASP A 121 -19.87 -9.46 -13.75
CA ASP A 121 -19.60 -10.70 -13.01
C ASP A 121 -18.18 -10.76 -12.42
N GLY A 122 -17.34 -9.75 -12.69
CA GLY A 122 -15.94 -9.72 -12.26
C GLY A 122 -15.78 -9.81 -10.74
N ALA A 123 -16.67 -9.16 -9.98
CA ALA A 123 -16.69 -9.23 -8.52
C ALA A 123 -16.89 -10.66 -7.99
N TYR A 124 -17.58 -11.53 -8.74
CA TYR A 124 -17.87 -12.92 -8.37
C TYR A 124 -16.82 -13.93 -8.87
N MET A 125 -15.77 -13.47 -9.55
CA MET A 125 -14.71 -14.37 -10.02
C MET A 125 -13.99 -15.01 -8.83
N LEU A 126 -13.96 -16.35 -8.81
CA LEU A 126 -13.23 -17.11 -7.80
C LEU A 126 -11.71 -16.94 -7.95
N LEU A 127 -11.07 -16.69 -6.82
CA LEU A 127 -9.62 -16.64 -6.71
C LEU A 127 -9.03 -18.05 -6.61
N ARG A 128 -7.75 -18.17 -6.96
CA ARG A 128 -6.98 -19.40 -6.88
C ARG A 128 -5.70 -19.17 -6.08
N ASP A 129 -5.15 -20.25 -5.54
CA ASP A 129 -3.87 -20.17 -4.85
C ASP A 129 -2.78 -19.58 -5.75
N GLY A 130 -2.04 -18.62 -5.20
CA GLY A 130 -0.98 -17.90 -5.90
C GLY A 130 -1.44 -16.80 -6.85
N ASP A 131 -2.76 -16.52 -6.93
CA ASP A 131 -3.28 -15.37 -7.69
C ASP A 131 -2.71 -14.05 -7.13
N VAL A 132 -2.44 -13.12 -8.04
CA VAL A 132 -1.94 -11.78 -7.72
C VAL A 132 -2.90 -10.74 -8.29
N VAL A 133 -3.45 -9.91 -7.42
CA VAL A 133 -4.33 -8.81 -7.76
C VAL A 133 -3.57 -7.50 -7.68
N GLU A 134 -3.70 -6.67 -8.69
CA GLU A 134 -3.13 -5.34 -8.76
C GLU A 134 -4.25 -4.31 -8.96
N ILE A 135 -4.25 -3.29 -8.10
CA ILE A 135 -5.19 -2.17 -8.17
C ILE A 135 -4.43 -0.94 -8.61
N GLU A 136 -4.67 -0.49 -9.84
CA GLU A 136 -4.02 0.70 -10.40
C GLU A 136 -4.97 1.90 -10.30
N LEU A 137 -4.44 3.06 -9.91
CA LEU A 137 -5.17 4.33 -9.95
C LEU A 137 -4.62 5.16 -11.11
N ARG A 138 -5.45 5.38 -12.14
CA ARG A 138 -5.12 6.23 -13.29
C ARG A 138 -5.81 7.59 -13.16
N GLU A 139 -5.04 8.68 -13.30
CA GLU A 139 -5.57 10.05 -13.35
C GLU A 139 -5.59 10.54 -14.80
N ILE A 140 -6.79 10.66 -15.37
CA ILE A 140 -6.98 11.18 -16.71
C ILE A 140 -7.32 12.67 -16.60
N ARG A 141 -6.44 13.53 -17.14
CA ARG A 141 -6.70 14.97 -17.22
C ARG A 141 -7.80 15.22 -18.24
N THR A 142 -8.92 15.76 -17.80
CA THR A 142 -9.99 16.18 -18.71
C THR A 142 -9.72 17.61 -19.16
N PHE A 143 -9.67 17.83 -20.46
CA PHE A 143 -9.54 19.17 -21.02
C PHE A 143 -10.78 20.01 -20.68
N SER A 144 -10.60 21.15 -20.02
CA SER A 144 -11.70 22.05 -19.69
C SER A 144 -11.95 23.03 -20.82
N TRP A 145 -13.22 23.29 -21.17
CA TRP A 145 -13.57 24.34 -22.13
C TRP A 145 -13.00 25.72 -21.74
N ARG A 146 -12.68 25.95 -20.47
CA ARG A 146 -12.01 27.18 -19.98
C ARG A 146 -10.55 27.28 -20.47
N ASP A 147 -9.87 26.16 -20.66
CA ASP A 147 -8.49 26.13 -21.16
C ASP A 147 -8.44 26.61 -22.62
N ALA A 148 -9.46 26.30 -23.43
CA ALA A 148 -9.60 26.79 -24.80
C ALA A 148 -9.80 28.31 -24.87
N PHE A 149 -10.62 28.88 -23.98
CA PHE A 149 -10.87 30.33 -23.96
C PHE A 149 -9.64 31.15 -23.56
N THR A 150 -8.67 30.56 -22.86
CA THR A 150 -7.41 31.26 -22.50
C THR A 150 -6.57 31.56 -23.75
N ILE A 151 -6.55 30.64 -24.72
CA ILE A 151 -5.84 30.84 -25.99
C ILE A 151 -6.56 31.88 -26.86
N VAL A 152 -7.89 31.81 -26.92
CA VAL A 152 -8.70 32.73 -27.73
C VAL A 152 -8.64 34.16 -27.20
N SER A 153 -8.71 34.35 -25.88
CA SER A 153 -8.66 35.68 -25.25
C SER A 153 -7.31 36.37 -25.42
N ALA A 154 -6.19 35.63 -25.29
CA ALA A 154 -4.86 36.19 -25.53
C ALA A 154 -4.72 36.68 -26.98
N THR A 155 -5.20 35.89 -27.94
CA THR A 155 -5.14 36.24 -29.37
C THR A 155 -6.05 37.44 -29.68
N ALA A 156 -7.25 37.48 -29.11
CA ALA A 156 -8.18 38.59 -29.26
C ALA A 156 -7.65 39.90 -28.64
N ALA A 157 -7.00 39.83 -27.48
CA ALA A 157 -6.41 41.00 -26.84
C ALA A 157 -5.28 41.61 -27.70
N VAL A 158 -4.45 40.76 -28.32
CA VAL A 158 -3.41 41.21 -29.25
C VAL A 158 -4.03 41.84 -30.49
N ALA A 159 -5.04 41.21 -31.09
CA ALA A 159 -5.73 41.74 -32.27
C ALA A 159 -6.37 43.12 -31.99
N LEU A 160 -7.07 43.25 -30.87
CA LEU A 160 -7.70 44.52 -30.45
C LEU A 160 -6.68 45.61 -30.13
N ALA A 161 -5.53 45.25 -29.55
CA ALA A 161 -4.45 46.21 -29.29
C ALA A 161 -3.86 46.76 -30.61
N VAL A 162 -3.68 45.89 -31.61
CA VAL A 162 -3.21 46.29 -32.95
C VAL A 162 -4.25 47.19 -33.64
N GLU A 163 -5.52 46.82 -33.61
CA GLU A 163 -6.61 47.62 -34.19
C GLU A 163 -6.73 49.01 -33.54
N ARG A 164 -6.60 49.09 -32.22
CA ARG A 164 -6.66 50.36 -31.49
C ARG A 164 -5.48 51.29 -31.82
N LEU A 165 -4.29 50.76 -32.05
CA LEU A 165 -3.14 51.54 -32.50
C LEU A 165 -3.34 52.05 -33.93
N ALA A 166 -3.84 51.20 -34.83
CA ALA A 166 -4.07 51.56 -36.24
C ALA A 166 -5.16 52.63 -36.43
N SER A 167 -6.19 52.64 -35.57
CA SER A 167 -7.30 53.61 -35.63
C SER A 167 -6.99 54.98 -35.01
N THR A 168 -5.86 55.13 -34.33
CA THR A 168 -5.45 56.41 -33.69
C THR A 168 -4.59 57.29 -34.62
N PHE A 169 -4.11 56.76 -35.74
CA PHE A 169 -3.36 57.49 -36.79
C PHE A 169 -4.24 57.75 -38.01
#